data_AF-A0A6S6UKE5-F1
#
_entry.id   AF-A0A6S6UKE5-F1
#
_cell.length_a   1.000
_cell.length_b   1.000
_cell.length_c   1.000
_cell.angle_alpha   90.00
_cell.angle_beta   90.00
_cell.angle_gamma   90.00
#
_symmetry.space_group_name_H-M   'P 1'
#
loop_
_entity.id
_entity.type
_entity.pdbx_description
1 polymer ?
#
loop_
_entity_poly.entity_id
_entity_poly.type
_entity_poly.pdbx_seq_one_letter_code
_entity_poly.pdbx_strand_id
1 'polypeptide(L)'
;MKTRLLGVLFIGITFLFVLQSSSGGRASVGGQDRTGSPGSLGTCTACHANNGAFTSPQLGVVVKDAMGTIVTSYVPGDTYTLEFNVTSGGTPNGYGMQAVILDASNVSAGDLLTTTTANTQLVTIANGREILEHQGRSSTGVFIATWEAPVVGTGNITVYGIGIAVNGSGTSNDNVSSTTQVILSESPASSIDYLNREASSWVISPMPNNGAFNITNRGETGPITVQVYDLQGHRVYSDNLDVDHNGNLFIYCRDLVPGIYAVEIQSEKTRQTQQMIVR
;
A
#
# COMPACT_ATOMS: atom_id res chain seq x y z
N MET A 1 4.67 34.45 -53.12
CA MET A 1 4.11 33.30 -52.35
C MET A 1 5.03 32.80 -51.25
N LYS A 2 6.34 32.59 -51.49
CA LYS A 2 7.28 31.99 -50.51
C LYS A 2 7.47 32.79 -49.19
N THR A 3 7.51 34.11 -49.23
CA THR A 3 7.67 34.96 -48.02
C THR A 3 6.40 35.06 -47.18
N ARG A 4 5.23 34.97 -47.80
CA ARG A 4 3.93 34.91 -47.10
C ARG A 4 3.73 33.58 -46.38
N LEU A 5 4.20 32.48 -46.97
CA LEU A 5 4.16 31.16 -46.34
C LEU A 5 5.11 31.06 -45.14
N LEU A 6 6.30 31.67 -45.23
CA LEU A 6 7.26 31.75 -44.11
C LEU A 6 6.71 32.55 -42.92
N GLY A 7 6.02 33.67 -43.18
CA GLY A 7 5.41 34.50 -42.13
C GLY A 7 4.28 33.78 -41.38
N VAL A 8 3.43 33.04 -42.10
CA VAL A 8 2.36 32.23 -41.48
C VAL A 8 2.93 31.08 -40.64
N LEU A 9 4.01 30.43 -41.12
CA LEU A 9 4.68 29.36 -40.38
C LEU A 9 5.36 29.90 -39.11
N PHE A 10 5.99 31.07 -39.18
CA PHE A 10 6.64 31.70 -38.03
C PHE A 10 5.62 32.12 -36.97
N ILE A 11 4.50 32.75 -37.37
CA ILE A 11 3.40 33.12 -36.46
C ILE A 11 2.77 31.87 -35.82
N GLY A 12 2.54 30.81 -36.59
CA GLY A 12 2.01 29.54 -36.10
C GLY A 12 2.92 28.86 -35.07
N ILE A 13 4.24 28.87 -35.29
CA ILE A 13 5.23 28.33 -34.35
C ILE A 13 5.28 29.16 -33.06
N THR A 14 5.25 30.50 -33.14
CA THR A 14 5.18 31.34 -31.95
C THR A 14 3.88 31.14 -31.15
N PHE A 15 2.74 30.93 -31.82
CA PHE A 15 1.48 30.63 -31.13
C PHE A 15 1.49 29.28 -30.41
N LEU A 16 2.20 28.28 -30.94
CA LEU A 16 2.35 26.97 -30.31
C LEU A 16 3.17 27.03 -29.00
N PHE A 17 4.13 27.95 -28.88
CA PHE A 17 4.88 28.16 -27.64
C PHE A 17 4.08 28.89 -26.55
N VAL A 18 3.06 29.68 -26.92
CA VAL A 18 2.22 30.44 -25.97
C VAL A 18 1.08 29.59 -25.37
N LEU A 19 0.71 28.48 -26.03
CA LEU A 19 -0.42 27.62 -25.64
C LEU A 19 -0.02 26.36 -24.84
N GLN A 20 1.21 26.28 -24.34
CA GLN A 20 1.65 25.13 -23.53
C GLN A 20 1.05 25.21 -22.11
N SER A 21 -0.17 24.71 -21.96
CA SER A 21 -0.76 24.46 -20.63
C SER A 21 -0.16 23.19 -20.03
N SER A 22 0.43 23.31 -18.84
CA SER A 22 0.88 22.16 -18.04
C SER A 22 -0.14 21.77 -16.97
N SER A 23 -1.41 22.15 -17.12
CA SER A 23 -2.47 21.81 -16.16
C SER A 23 -2.71 20.31 -16.03
N GLY A 24 -2.27 19.53 -17.03
CA GLY A 24 -2.28 18.07 -17.01
C GLY A 24 -1.08 17.44 -16.31
N GLY A 25 -0.42 18.13 -15.39
CA GLY A 25 0.73 17.59 -14.65
C GLY A 25 2.08 17.78 -15.36
N ARG A 26 3.15 17.98 -14.58
CA ARG A 26 4.48 18.31 -15.12
C ARG A 26 5.25 17.07 -15.56
N ALA A 27 5.02 15.91 -14.95
CA ALA A 27 5.60 14.65 -15.39
C ALA A 27 4.99 14.19 -16.72
N SER A 28 3.66 14.27 -16.87
CA SER A 28 2.92 13.90 -18.07
C SER A 28 3.26 14.78 -19.27
N VAL A 29 3.22 16.11 -19.07
CA VAL A 29 3.39 17.06 -20.19
C VAL A 29 4.86 17.25 -20.60
N GLY A 30 5.82 17.03 -19.69
CA GLY A 30 7.21 17.23 -20.07
C GLY A 30 8.24 16.43 -19.29
N GLY A 31 7.86 15.31 -18.69
CA GLY A 31 8.79 14.31 -18.16
C GLY A 31 9.66 14.78 -17.00
N GLN A 32 9.18 15.67 -16.13
CA GLN A 32 9.99 16.20 -15.03
C GLN A 32 9.41 15.89 -13.65
N ASP A 33 10.31 15.43 -12.78
CA ASP A 33 10.14 15.38 -11.33
C ASP A 33 10.37 16.78 -10.72
N ARG A 34 9.34 17.30 -10.07
CA ARG A 34 9.25 18.57 -9.33
C ARG A 34 8.82 18.36 -7.88
N THR A 35 8.97 17.15 -7.35
CA THR A 35 8.60 16.81 -5.97
C THR A 35 9.49 17.48 -4.93
N GLY A 36 10.70 17.90 -5.33
CA GLY A 36 11.76 18.30 -4.40
C GLY A 36 12.51 17.12 -3.77
N SER A 37 12.26 15.89 -4.23
CA SER A 37 13.05 14.71 -3.86
C SER A 37 14.51 14.82 -4.33
N PRO A 38 15.43 14.02 -3.77
CA PRO A 38 16.79 13.91 -4.31
C PRO A 38 16.75 13.54 -5.80
N GLY A 39 17.48 14.27 -6.65
CA GLY A 39 17.46 14.07 -8.10
C GLY A 39 16.28 14.74 -8.85
N SER A 40 15.36 15.41 -8.15
CA SER A 40 14.32 16.22 -8.80
C SER A 40 14.89 17.47 -9.47
N LEU A 41 14.23 17.96 -10.51
CA LEU A 41 14.61 19.18 -11.24
C LEU A 41 13.95 20.42 -10.62
N GLY A 42 14.08 20.56 -9.29
CA GLY A 42 13.48 21.62 -8.50
C GLY A 42 12.08 21.28 -7.99
N THR A 43 11.29 22.29 -7.69
CA THR A 43 9.94 22.15 -7.13
C THR A 43 8.89 22.81 -8.03
N CYS A 44 7.61 22.81 -7.62
CA CYS A 44 6.57 23.56 -8.33
C CYS A 44 6.87 25.07 -8.44
N THR A 45 7.75 25.63 -7.59
CA THR A 45 8.11 27.07 -7.65
C THR A 45 8.94 27.44 -8.87
N ALA A 46 9.51 26.46 -9.56
CA ALA A 46 10.22 26.72 -10.81
C ALA A 46 9.29 27.05 -11.98
N CYS A 47 7.99 26.80 -11.83
CA CYS A 47 6.97 27.30 -12.75
C CYS A 47 6.06 28.33 -12.08
N HIS A 48 5.73 28.16 -10.80
CA HIS A 48 4.78 29.02 -10.07
C HIS A 48 5.49 30.03 -9.18
N ALA A 49 5.10 31.30 -9.27
CA ALA A 49 5.80 32.42 -8.64
C ALA A 49 5.72 32.46 -7.09
N ASN A 50 4.91 31.58 -6.48
CA ASN A 50 4.73 31.46 -5.03
C ASN A 50 4.45 32.80 -4.31
N ASN A 51 3.65 33.65 -4.96
CA ASN A 51 3.37 35.03 -4.53
C ASN A 51 1.86 35.30 -4.41
N GLY A 52 1.05 34.23 -4.34
CA GLY A 52 -0.39 34.33 -4.15
C GLY A 52 -0.80 34.66 -2.72
N ALA A 53 -2.12 34.80 -2.54
CA ALA A 53 -2.77 35.07 -1.27
C ALA A 53 -3.25 33.80 -0.54
N PHE A 54 -2.86 32.59 -0.99
CA PHE A 54 -3.21 31.35 -0.31
C PHE A 54 -2.21 31.10 0.82
N THR A 55 -2.69 31.21 2.05
CA THR A 55 -1.82 31.14 3.23
C THR A 55 -1.49 29.70 3.59
N SER A 56 -0.21 29.44 3.89
CA SER A 56 0.29 28.17 4.42
C SER A 56 -0.18 26.91 3.67
N PRO A 57 0.00 26.79 2.35
CA PRO A 57 -0.33 25.56 1.63
C PRO A 57 0.44 24.35 2.22
N GLN A 58 -0.25 23.26 2.52
CA GLN A 58 0.32 22.03 3.08
C GLN A 58 -0.08 20.83 2.21
N LEU A 59 0.79 19.82 2.18
CA LEU A 59 0.48 18.50 1.65
C LEU A 59 0.50 17.48 2.79
N GLY A 60 -0.69 16.97 3.14
CA GLY A 60 -0.84 15.78 3.98
C GLY A 60 -0.67 14.51 3.15
N VAL A 61 0.05 13.53 3.69
CA VAL A 61 0.26 12.22 3.07
C VAL A 61 -0.06 11.15 4.10
N VAL A 62 -0.97 10.25 3.76
CA VAL A 62 -1.29 9.08 4.59
C VAL A 62 -1.22 7.81 3.73
N VAL A 63 -0.72 6.75 4.35
CA VAL A 63 -0.60 5.42 3.73
C VAL A 63 -1.49 4.48 4.52
N LYS A 64 -2.39 3.78 3.83
CA LYS A 64 -3.39 2.91 4.45
C LYS A 64 -3.22 1.48 3.95
N ASP A 65 -3.31 0.52 4.87
CA ASP A 65 -3.36 -0.90 4.53
C ASP A 65 -4.70 -1.30 3.89
N ALA A 66 -4.86 -2.58 3.55
CA ALA A 66 -6.08 -3.12 2.97
C ALA A 66 -7.33 -2.98 3.87
N MET A 67 -7.16 -2.81 5.18
CA MET A 67 -8.24 -2.57 6.15
C MET A 67 -8.56 -1.08 6.32
N GLY A 68 -7.82 -0.19 5.66
CA GLY A 68 -7.97 1.26 5.78
C GLY A 68 -7.24 1.88 6.97
N THR A 69 -6.40 1.11 7.68
CA THR A 69 -5.63 1.59 8.84
C THR A 69 -4.44 2.39 8.35
N ILE A 70 -4.21 3.57 8.94
CA ILE A 70 -3.00 4.36 8.65
C ILE A 70 -1.78 3.65 9.22
N VAL A 71 -0.78 3.41 8.37
CA VAL A 71 0.46 2.69 8.71
C VAL A 71 1.68 3.58 8.49
N THR A 72 2.74 3.28 9.24
CA THR A 72 4.08 3.88 9.10
C THR A 72 5.13 2.83 8.72
N SER A 73 4.67 1.62 8.38
CA SER A 73 5.50 0.51 7.94
C SER A 73 4.80 -0.24 6.81
N TYR A 74 5.57 -0.88 5.94
CA TYR A 74 5.05 -1.69 4.85
C TYR A 74 5.55 -3.13 4.95
N VAL A 75 4.76 -4.08 4.46
CA VAL A 75 5.16 -5.48 4.24
C VAL A 75 5.50 -5.63 2.76
N PRO A 76 6.66 -6.20 2.39
CA PRO A 76 7.05 -6.37 1.00
C PRO A 76 5.98 -7.09 0.15
N GLY A 77 5.65 -6.52 -1.02
CA GLY A 77 4.64 -7.05 -1.95
C GLY A 77 3.17 -6.74 -1.58
N ASP A 78 2.89 -6.21 -0.38
CA ASP A 78 1.53 -5.81 -0.04
C ASP A 78 1.12 -4.54 -0.79
N THR A 79 -0.17 -4.43 -1.11
CA THR A 79 -0.73 -3.22 -1.73
C THR A 79 -1.32 -2.27 -0.69
N TYR A 80 -0.98 -1.00 -0.78
CA TYR A 80 -1.44 0.07 0.09
C TYR A 80 -2.21 1.14 -0.69
N THR A 81 -3.10 1.85 0.00
CA THR A 81 -3.73 3.07 -0.52
C THR A 81 -2.94 4.29 -0.06
N LEU A 82 -2.47 5.08 -1.01
CA LEU A 82 -1.85 6.37 -0.77
C LEU A 82 -2.89 7.47 -0.94
N GLU A 83 -3.03 8.32 0.07
CA GLU A 83 -3.91 9.48 0.03
C GLU A 83 -3.11 10.76 0.30
N PHE A 84 -3.20 11.67 -0.65
CA PHE A 84 -2.56 12.97 -0.65
C PHE A 84 -3.64 14.04 -0.54
N ASN A 85 -3.49 14.96 0.41
CA ASN A 85 -4.44 16.05 0.64
C ASN A 85 -3.72 17.39 0.67
N VAL A 86 -3.97 18.21 -0.34
CA VAL A 86 -3.47 19.58 -0.42
C VAL A 86 -4.48 20.53 0.21
N THR A 87 -4.03 21.29 1.20
CA THR A 87 -4.84 22.30 1.90
C THR A 87 -4.15 23.64 1.89
N SER A 88 -4.91 24.74 1.97
CA SER A 88 -4.39 26.09 2.15
C SER A 88 -5.45 26.99 2.77
N GLY A 89 -5.05 28.08 3.41
CA GLY A 89 -5.96 29.17 3.71
C GLY A 89 -6.32 29.99 2.45
N GLY A 90 -7.39 30.78 2.56
CA GLY A 90 -7.97 31.51 1.42
C GLY A 90 -8.95 30.66 0.61
N THR A 91 -9.24 31.08 -0.62
CA THR A 91 -10.19 30.42 -1.53
C THR A 91 -9.52 30.15 -2.89
N PRO A 92 -8.64 29.13 -2.98
CA PRO A 92 -8.04 28.78 -4.26
C PRO A 92 -9.10 28.26 -5.24
N ASN A 93 -8.86 28.49 -6.52
CA ASN A 93 -9.68 27.94 -7.60
C ASN A 93 -9.38 26.45 -7.86
N GLY A 94 -8.45 25.87 -7.11
CA GLY A 94 -8.21 24.45 -6.99
C GLY A 94 -6.78 24.13 -6.59
N TYR A 95 -6.40 22.88 -6.76
CA TYR A 95 -5.17 22.31 -6.24
C TYR A 95 -4.50 21.38 -7.26
N GLY A 96 -3.19 21.22 -7.10
CA GLY A 96 -2.39 20.24 -7.81
C GLY A 96 -1.34 19.65 -6.86
N MET A 97 -0.73 18.54 -7.27
CA MET A 97 0.37 17.93 -6.53
C MET A 97 1.29 17.13 -7.45
N GLN A 98 2.44 16.76 -6.92
CA GLN A 98 3.29 15.70 -7.46
C GLN A 98 3.94 14.91 -6.31
N ALA A 99 4.10 13.59 -6.47
CA ALA A 99 4.74 12.71 -5.50
C ALA A 99 5.55 11.59 -6.18
N VAL A 100 6.55 11.10 -5.46
CA VAL A 100 7.44 9.99 -5.84
C VAL A 100 7.81 9.20 -4.60
N ILE A 101 8.01 7.89 -4.74
CA ILE A 101 8.39 6.99 -3.65
C ILE A 101 9.78 6.45 -3.98
N LEU A 102 10.75 6.71 -3.10
CA LEU A 102 12.16 6.38 -3.35
C LEU A 102 12.74 5.50 -2.24
N ASP A 103 13.66 4.62 -2.63
CA ASP A 103 14.54 3.89 -1.72
C ASP A 103 15.75 4.73 -1.27
N ALA A 104 16.64 4.13 -0.46
CA ALA A 104 17.88 4.78 -0.02
C ALA A 104 18.87 5.10 -1.16
N SER A 105 18.71 4.47 -2.33
CA SER A 105 19.50 4.72 -3.54
C SER A 105 18.89 5.81 -4.43
N ASN A 106 17.76 6.42 -4.02
CA ASN A 106 16.98 7.39 -4.77
C ASN A 106 16.40 6.86 -6.09
N VAL A 107 16.10 5.56 -6.13
CA VAL A 107 15.39 4.89 -7.23
C VAL A 107 13.93 4.67 -6.80
N SER A 108 13.00 4.63 -7.75
CA SER A 108 11.59 4.31 -7.44
C SER A 108 11.47 2.98 -6.70
N ALA A 109 10.72 2.99 -5.60
CA ALA A 109 10.55 1.84 -4.72
C ALA A 109 9.10 1.36 -4.70
N GLY A 110 8.88 0.13 -5.16
CA GLY A 110 7.55 -0.43 -5.39
C GLY A 110 6.92 0.13 -6.66
N ASP A 111 5.68 -0.28 -6.92
CA ASP A 111 4.97 0.02 -8.17
C ASP A 111 3.67 0.79 -7.89
N LEU A 112 3.49 1.93 -8.53
CA LEU A 112 2.21 2.66 -8.54
C LEU A 112 1.23 1.97 -9.49
N LEU A 113 0.08 1.52 -8.97
CA LEU A 113 -0.82 0.64 -9.72
C LEU A 113 -2.00 1.38 -10.38
N THR A 114 -2.90 1.96 -9.57
CA THR A 114 -4.16 2.56 -10.06
C THR A 114 -4.50 3.85 -9.33
N THR A 115 -5.32 4.70 -9.94
CA THR A 115 -5.84 5.93 -9.32
C THR A 115 -7.33 5.81 -9.02
N THR A 116 -7.76 6.39 -7.90
CA THR A 116 -9.17 6.34 -7.45
C THR A 116 -9.88 7.68 -7.65
N THR A 117 -9.13 8.77 -7.81
CA THR A 117 -9.65 10.13 -8.01
C THR A 117 -9.42 10.60 -9.44
N ALA A 118 -10.44 11.18 -10.06
CA ALA A 118 -10.44 11.56 -11.48
C ALA A 118 -9.37 12.60 -11.88
N ASN A 119 -8.83 13.36 -10.92
CA ASN A 119 -7.74 14.32 -11.14
C ASN A 119 -6.37 13.75 -10.74
N THR A 120 -6.19 12.44 -10.72
CA THR A 120 -4.90 11.81 -10.43
C THR A 120 -4.49 10.91 -11.58
N GLN A 121 -3.21 10.98 -11.95
CA GLN A 121 -2.57 10.12 -12.93
C GLN A 121 -1.21 9.63 -12.43
N LEU A 122 -0.74 8.56 -13.07
CA LEU A 122 0.56 7.95 -12.84
C LEU A 122 1.39 8.09 -14.12
N VAL A 123 2.66 8.47 -13.99
CA VAL A 123 3.56 8.69 -15.12
C VAL A 123 4.95 8.17 -14.79
N THR A 124 5.48 7.27 -15.62
CA THR A 124 6.89 6.89 -15.58
C THR A 124 7.69 7.86 -16.46
N ILE A 125 8.61 8.61 -15.87
CA ILE A 125 9.47 9.54 -16.61
C ILE A 125 10.74 8.84 -17.13
N ALA A 126 11.49 9.48 -18.03
CA ALA A 126 12.59 8.86 -18.79
C ALA A 126 13.72 8.25 -17.94
N ASN A 127 13.89 8.68 -16.68
CA ASN A 127 14.87 8.10 -15.75
C ASN A 127 14.33 6.89 -14.97
N GLY A 128 13.13 6.40 -15.30
CA GLY A 128 12.49 5.26 -14.66
C GLY A 128 11.69 5.59 -13.41
N ARG A 129 11.64 6.86 -12.96
CA ARG A 129 10.83 7.23 -11.79
C ARG A 129 9.35 7.18 -12.12
N GLU A 130 8.60 6.54 -11.24
CA GLU A 130 7.15 6.59 -11.23
C GLU A 130 6.67 7.79 -10.42
N ILE A 131 5.87 8.63 -11.07
CA ILE A 131 5.36 9.88 -10.53
C ILE A 131 3.85 9.78 -10.42
N LEU A 132 3.33 10.06 -9.23
CA LEU A 132 1.92 10.33 -9.02
C LEU A 132 1.71 11.84 -9.11
N GLU A 133 0.80 12.28 -9.96
CA GLU A 133 0.51 13.70 -10.08
C GLU A 133 -0.96 14.01 -10.41
N HIS A 134 -1.29 15.29 -10.34
CA HIS A 134 -2.58 15.78 -10.75
C HIS A 134 -2.80 15.64 -12.28
N GLN A 135 -4.03 15.29 -12.67
CA GLN A 135 -4.53 15.32 -14.05
C GLN A 135 -5.61 16.40 -14.17
N GLY A 136 -5.18 17.63 -14.43
CA GLY A 136 -6.05 18.79 -14.31
C GLY A 136 -6.09 19.32 -12.88
N ARG A 137 -6.79 20.44 -12.72
CA ARG A 137 -6.96 21.11 -11.43
C ARG A 137 -8.01 20.39 -10.60
N SER A 138 -7.63 19.96 -9.39
CA SER A 138 -8.57 19.35 -8.44
C SER A 138 -9.31 20.44 -7.65
N SER A 139 -10.63 20.33 -7.50
CA SER A 139 -11.40 21.22 -6.63
C SER A 139 -11.34 20.81 -5.15
N THR A 140 -11.00 19.55 -4.87
CA THR A 140 -10.98 18.98 -3.52
C THR A 140 -9.60 19.01 -2.88
N GLY A 141 -8.53 18.99 -3.68
CA GLY A 141 -7.16 18.81 -3.19
C GLY A 141 -6.81 17.37 -2.80
N VAL A 142 -7.72 16.42 -3.03
CA VAL A 142 -7.53 15.00 -2.68
C VAL A 142 -7.09 14.21 -3.91
N PHE A 143 -6.01 13.45 -3.77
CA PHE A 143 -5.44 12.60 -4.80
C PHE A 143 -5.15 11.22 -4.20
N ILE A 144 -5.70 10.16 -4.80
CA ILE A 144 -5.61 8.80 -4.27
C ILE A 144 -5.10 7.85 -5.35
N ALA A 145 -4.16 6.99 -4.95
CA ALA A 145 -3.67 5.88 -5.76
C ALA A 145 -3.36 4.65 -4.90
N THR A 146 -3.20 3.51 -5.55
CA THR A 146 -2.67 2.30 -4.94
C THR A 146 -1.20 2.11 -5.28
N TRP A 147 -0.45 1.52 -4.34
CA TRP A 147 0.99 1.26 -4.44
C TRP A 147 1.29 -0.14 -3.92
N GLU A 148 1.97 -0.94 -4.72
CA GLU A 148 2.54 -2.22 -4.32
C GLU A 148 3.92 -1.99 -3.70
N ALA A 149 4.10 -2.42 -2.46
CA ALA A 149 5.36 -2.29 -1.76
C ALA A 149 6.48 -3.09 -2.44
N PRO A 150 7.74 -2.60 -2.39
CA PRO A 150 8.86 -3.24 -3.07
C PRO A 150 9.17 -4.64 -2.50
N VAL A 151 10.04 -5.35 -3.21
CA VAL A 151 10.55 -6.66 -2.79
C VAL A 151 11.28 -6.61 -1.43
N VAL A 152 11.34 -7.75 -0.76
CA VAL A 152 12.00 -7.91 0.54
C VAL A 152 13.47 -7.47 0.48
N GLY A 153 13.91 -6.77 1.53
CA GLY A 153 15.27 -6.27 1.67
C GLY A 153 15.51 -4.90 1.03
N THR A 154 14.46 -4.20 0.59
CA THR A 154 14.57 -2.82 0.07
C THR A 154 14.87 -1.81 1.17
N GLY A 155 14.48 -2.10 2.42
CA GLY A 155 14.67 -1.25 3.57
C GLY A 155 13.66 -0.09 3.62
N ASN A 156 14.00 0.97 4.36
CA ASN A 156 13.09 2.11 4.47
C ASN A 156 12.91 2.80 3.12
N ILE A 157 11.67 3.17 2.81
CA ILE A 157 11.34 4.00 1.65
C ILE A 157 10.84 5.37 2.12
N THR A 158 11.00 6.37 1.26
CA THR A 158 10.52 7.72 1.52
C THR A 158 9.56 8.16 0.43
N VAL A 159 8.34 8.51 0.83
CA VAL A 159 7.37 9.22 -0.01
C VAL A 159 7.69 10.70 0.03
N TYR A 160 8.12 11.24 -1.10
CA TYR A 160 8.28 12.67 -1.31
C TYR A 160 7.05 13.23 -2.01
N GLY A 161 6.57 14.39 -1.57
CA GLY A 161 5.44 15.04 -2.22
C GLY A 161 5.48 16.54 -2.08
N ILE A 162 4.80 17.21 -3.01
CA ILE A 162 4.58 18.66 -2.97
C ILE A 162 3.17 18.99 -3.45
N GLY A 163 2.55 19.98 -2.81
CA GLY A 163 1.23 20.48 -3.15
C GLY A 163 1.27 21.92 -3.64
N ILE A 164 0.27 22.31 -4.41
CA ILE A 164 0.06 23.70 -4.84
C ILE A 164 -1.42 24.08 -4.75
N ALA A 165 -1.68 25.26 -4.23
CA ALA A 165 -2.97 25.94 -4.30
C ALA A 165 -2.91 26.97 -5.43
N VAL A 166 -3.87 26.91 -6.36
CA VAL A 166 -3.85 27.73 -7.58
C VAL A 166 -5.02 28.70 -7.68
N ASN A 167 -4.75 29.88 -8.24
CA ASN A 167 -5.78 30.86 -8.57
C ASN A 167 -6.42 30.59 -9.94
N GLY A 168 -5.82 29.70 -10.73
CA GLY A 168 -6.34 29.29 -12.02
C GLY A 168 -6.13 30.25 -13.18
N SER A 169 -5.25 31.23 -13.04
CA SER A 169 -4.99 32.27 -14.05
C SER A 169 -3.58 32.19 -14.66
N GLY A 170 -2.91 31.03 -14.54
CA GLY A 170 -1.57 30.80 -15.07
C GLY A 170 -0.62 30.33 -13.97
N THR A 171 0.54 30.97 -13.90
CA THR A 171 1.63 30.63 -12.95
C THR A 171 1.84 31.66 -11.84
N SER A 172 1.14 32.80 -11.92
CA SER A 172 1.26 33.90 -10.97
C SER A 172 0.12 33.89 -9.95
N ASN A 173 0.44 34.34 -8.74
CA ASN A 173 -0.46 34.35 -7.58
C ASN A 173 -0.96 32.97 -7.14
N ASP A 174 -0.15 31.94 -7.36
CA ASP A 174 -0.31 30.62 -6.75
C ASP A 174 0.60 30.50 -5.52
N ASN A 175 0.36 29.52 -4.65
CA ASN A 175 1.24 29.22 -3.52
C ASN A 175 1.51 27.72 -3.43
N VAL A 176 2.77 27.38 -3.17
CA VAL A 176 3.30 26.02 -3.17
C VAL A 176 3.65 25.61 -1.74
N SER A 177 3.35 24.37 -1.36
CA SER A 177 3.77 23.81 -0.07
C SER A 177 5.27 23.58 0.01
N SER A 178 5.81 23.40 1.21
CA SER A 178 7.09 22.73 1.36
C SER A 178 7.01 21.30 0.81
N THR A 179 8.16 20.74 0.40
CA THR A 179 8.25 19.31 0.13
C THR A 179 8.00 18.53 1.41
N THR A 180 6.96 17.68 1.38
CA THR A 180 6.63 16.71 2.42
C THR A 180 7.46 15.44 2.23
N GLN A 181 7.87 14.83 3.34
CA GLN A 181 8.58 13.56 3.38
C GLN A 181 7.89 12.65 4.40
N VAL A 182 7.47 11.46 3.98
CA VAL A 182 6.95 10.40 4.87
C VAL A 182 7.80 9.16 4.70
N ILE A 183 8.37 8.66 5.78
CA ILE A 183 9.21 7.46 5.78
C ILE A 183 8.32 6.27 6.18
N LEU A 184 8.35 5.20 5.40
CA LEU A 184 7.79 3.90 5.79
C LEU A 184 8.94 2.94 6.07
N SER A 185 8.91 2.29 7.24
CA SER A 185 9.86 1.23 7.56
C SER A 185 9.45 -0.11 6.98
N GLU A 186 10.40 -0.89 6.46
CA GLU A 186 10.12 -2.27 6.05
C GLU A 186 9.81 -3.12 7.30
N SER A 187 8.62 -3.69 7.32
CA SER A 187 8.22 -4.71 8.28
C SER A 187 8.61 -6.08 7.70
N PRO A 188 9.07 -7.02 8.53
CA PRO A 188 9.27 -8.38 8.06
C PRO A 188 7.97 -8.91 7.46
N ALA A 189 8.06 -9.51 6.28
CA ALA A 189 6.96 -10.30 5.74
C ALA A 189 6.62 -11.38 6.76
N SER A 190 5.44 -11.29 7.35
CA SER A 190 4.95 -12.37 8.20
C SER A 190 4.63 -13.54 7.28
N SER A 191 5.56 -14.49 7.15
CA SER A 191 5.40 -15.73 6.37
C SER A 191 4.32 -16.67 6.90
N ILE A 192 3.52 -16.22 7.86
CA ILE A 192 2.32 -16.91 8.28
C ILE A 192 1.21 -16.26 7.49
N ASP A 193 0.94 -16.84 6.32
CA ASP A 193 -0.37 -16.78 5.69
C ASP A 193 -1.38 -16.92 6.82
N TYR A 194 -2.02 -15.80 7.21
CA TYR A 194 -3.05 -15.80 8.22
C TYR A 194 -4.12 -16.68 7.59
N LEU A 195 -4.11 -17.97 7.95
CA LEU A 195 -5.25 -18.84 7.75
C LEU A 195 -6.40 -18.05 8.32
N ASN A 196 -7.19 -17.50 7.39
CA ASN A 196 -8.47 -16.94 7.63
C ASN A 196 -9.11 -17.89 8.63
N ARG A 197 -9.26 -17.42 9.86
CA ARG A 197 -9.96 -18.12 10.92
C ARG A 197 -11.46 -18.08 10.62
N GLU A 198 -11.82 -18.34 9.36
CA GLU A 198 -13.04 -19.03 8.97
C GLU A 198 -13.15 -20.19 9.95
N ALA A 199 -14.26 -20.21 10.68
CA ALA A 199 -14.46 -21.01 11.88
C ALA A 199 -13.76 -22.37 11.77
N SER A 200 -12.69 -22.57 12.56
CA SER A 200 -11.93 -23.82 12.60
C SER A 200 -12.91 -24.99 12.61
N SER A 201 -12.89 -25.81 11.55
CA SER A 201 -13.79 -26.97 11.43
C SER A 201 -13.60 -27.93 12.60
N TRP A 202 -12.46 -27.84 13.28
CA TRP A 202 -12.11 -28.64 14.44
C TRP A 202 -11.82 -27.75 15.65
N VAL A 203 -12.44 -28.04 16.78
CA VAL A 203 -12.19 -27.36 18.06
C VAL A 203 -11.72 -28.39 19.10
N ILE A 204 -10.60 -28.10 19.77
CA ILE A 204 -10.07 -28.94 20.84
C ILE A 204 -10.48 -28.38 22.21
N SER A 205 -11.04 -29.24 23.07
CA SER A 205 -11.42 -28.85 24.43
C SER A 205 -11.38 -30.04 25.41
N PRO A 206 -11.11 -29.84 26.71
CA PRO A 206 -10.76 -28.58 27.34
C PRO A 206 -9.30 -28.18 27.08
N MET A 207 -9.02 -26.90 27.29
CA MET A 207 -7.67 -26.34 27.28
C MET A 207 -7.47 -25.49 28.52
N PRO A 208 -6.44 -25.73 29.34
CA PRO A 208 -5.52 -26.88 29.36
C PRO A 208 -6.21 -28.22 29.67
N ASN A 209 -5.51 -29.34 29.45
CA ASN A 209 -5.96 -30.69 29.82
C ASN A 209 -4.82 -31.54 30.41
N ASN A 210 -5.08 -32.81 30.71
CA ASN A 210 -4.13 -33.78 31.28
C ASN A 210 -3.78 -34.90 30.29
N GLY A 211 -3.81 -34.60 28.99
CA GLY A 211 -3.67 -35.57 27.89
C GLY A 211 -5.00 -36.14 27.38
N ALA A 212 -6.12 -35.86 28.06
CA ALA A 212 -7.47 -36.19 27.61
C ALA A 212 -8.20 -34.96 27.05
N PHE A 213 -8.68 -35.04 25.80
CA PHE A 213 -9.43 -33.95 25.17
C PHE A 213 -10.44 -34.45 24.15
N ASN A 214 -11.43 -33.62 23.86
CA ASN A 214 -12.40 -33.79 22.80
C ASN A 214 -12.02 -32.96 21.57
N ILE A 215 -12.25 -33.53 20.40
CA ILE A 215 -12.24 -32.86 19.12
C ILE A 215 -13.69 -32.73 18.66
N THR A 216 -14.21 -31.50 18.57
CA THR A 216 -15.53 -31.22 17.99
C THR A 216 -15.37 -30.85 16.53
N ASN A 217 -15.97 -31.64 15.66
CA ASN A 217 -16.15 -31.33 14.25
C ASN A 217 -17.28 -30.32 14.06
N ARG A 218 -17.17 -29.39 13.11
CA ARG A 218 -18.19 -28.39 12.77
C ARG A 218 -18.63 -28.39 11.32
N GLY A 219 -18.23 -29.39 10.52
CA GLY A 219 -18.64 -29.41 9.12
C GLY A 219 -18.18 -30.57 8.24
N GLU A 220 -17.27 -31.42 8.72
CA GLU A 220 -16.67 -32.47 7.90
C GLU A 220 -17.31 -33.85 8.14
N THR A 221 -17.08 -34.82 7.28
CA THR A 221 -17.48 -36.21 7.48
C THR A 221 -16.49 -37.12 6.76
N GLY A 222 -16.13 -38.23 7.38
CA GLY A 222 -15.22 -39.22 6.81
C GLY A 222 -13.95 -39.43 7.64
N PRO A 223 -12.92 -40.07 7.06
CA PRO A 223 -11.71 -40.41 7.77
C PRO A 223 -10.88 -39.17 8.06
N ILE A 224 -10.34 -39.12 9.27
CA ILE A 224 -9.37 -38.13 9.72
C ILE A 224 -8.17 -38.82 10.37
N THR A 225 -7.02 -38.16 10.30
CA THR A 225 -5.82 -38.51 11.05
C THR A 225 -5.59 -37.45 12.12
N VAL A 226 -5.47 -37.88 13.37
CA VAL A 226 -5.12 -37.02 14.51
C VAL A 226 -3.69 -37.34 14.94
N GLN A 227 -2.82 -36.36 14.96
CA GLN A 227 -1.43 -36.50 15.41
C GLN A 227 -1.12 -35.46 16.49
N VAL A 228 -0.35 -35.84 17.50
CA VAL A 228 0.14 -34.92 18.53
C VAL A 228 1.65 -34.92 18.52
N TYR A 229 2.25 -33.75 18.52
CA TYR A 229 3.70 -33.54 18.50
C TYR A 229 4.17 -32.73 19.71
N ASP A 230 5.35 -33.06 20.23
CA ASP A 230 6.06 -32.20 21.19
C ASP A 230 6.67 -30.96 20.50
N LEU A 231 7.29 -30.06 21.27
CA LEU A 231 7.93 -28.85 20.74
C LEU A 231 9.19 -29.13 19.90
N GLN A 232 9.76 -30.33 20.01
CA GLN A 232 10.89 -30.79 19.20
C GLN A 232 10.41 -31.43 17.89
N GLY A 233 9.10 -31.56 17.68
CA GLY A 233 8.49 -32.17 16.50
C GLY A 233 8.39 -33.70 16.57
N HIS A 234 8.68 -34.33 17.71
CA HIS A 234 8.46 -35.76 17.87
C HIS A 234 6.97 -36.04 18.01
N ARG A 235 6.47 -36.99 17.22
CA ARG A 235 5.09 -37.44 17.30
C ARG A 235 4.89 -38.33 18.53
N VAL A 236 4.09 -37.86 19.47
CA VAL A 236 3.77 -38.54 20.73
C VAL A 236 2.42 -39.28 20.68
N TYR A 237 1.57 -38.96 19.70
CA TYR A 237 0.31 -39.66 19.44
C TYR A 237 -0.03 -39.66 17.96
N SER A 238 -0.70 -40.71 17.49
CA SER A 238 -1.24 -40.80 16.14
C SER A 238 -2.43 -41.76 16.13
N ASP A 239 -3.52 -41.35 15.49
CA ASP A 239 -4.68 -42.22 15.30
C ASP A 239 -5.42 -41.88 14.01
N ASN A 240 -6.09 -42.87 13.42
CA ASN A 240 -6.96 -42.71 12.27
C ASN A 240 -8.38 -43.01 12.71
N LEU A 241 -9.26 -42.03 12.60
CA LEU A 241 -10.61 -42.07 13.13
C LEU A 241 -11.59 -41.69 12.03
N ASP A 242 -12.81 -42.21 12.11
CA ASP A 242 -13.92 -41.72 11.30
C ASP A 242 -14.77 -40.77 12.13
N VAL A 243 -15.22 -39.69 11.51
CA VAL A 243 -16.04 -38.68 12.17
C VAL A 243 -17.27 -38.33 11.34
N ASP A 244 -18.39 -38.23 12.03
CA ASP A 244 -19.66 -37.80 11.46
C ASP A 244 -19.76 -36.27 11.43
N HIS A 245 -20.70 -35.75 10.64
CA HIS A 245 -21.01 -34.32 10.62
C HIS A 245 -21.41 -33.84 12.02
N ASN A 246 -20.68 -32.86 12.56
CA ASN A 246 -20.79 -32.37 13.94
C ASN A 246 -20.48 -33.41 15.05
N GLY A 247 -19.70 -34.45 14.73
CA GLY A 247 -19.25 -35.45 15.69
C GLY A 247 -18.28 -34.91 16.74
N ASN A 248 -18.27 -35.56 17.91
CA ASN A 248 -17.27 -35.35 18.96
C ASN A 248 -16.43 -36.63 19.11
N LEU A 249 -15.12 -36.48 19.06
CA LEU A 249 -14.17 -37.57 19.30
C LEU A 249 -13.43 -37.33 20.60
N PHE A 250 -13.31 -38.37 21.43
CA PHE A 250 -12.49 -38.30 22.63
C PHE A 250 -11.12 -38.93 22.35
N ILE A 251 -10.07 -38.17 22.65
CA ILE A 251 -8.67 -38.57 22.50
C ILE A 251 -8.03 -38.62 23.88
N TYR A 252 -7.25 -39.67 24.12
CA TYR A 252 -6.44 -39.78 25.33
C TYR A 252 -5.01 -40.17 24.99
N CYS A 253 -4.12 -39.18 25.09
CA CYS A 253 -2.68 -39.35 24.98
C CYS A 253 -2.12 -39.72 26.35
N ARG A 254 -1.70 -40.97 26.53
CA ARG A 254 -1.11 -41.43 27.78
C ARG A 254 0.28 -40.84 27.99
N ASP A 255 0.64 -40.64 29.24
CA ASP A 255 2.01 -40.33 29.67
C ASP A 255 2.61 -39.03 29.11
N LEU A 256 1.77 -38.08 28.69
CA LEU A 256 2.24 -36.74 28.34
C LEU A 256 2.77 -36.02 29.58
N VAL A 257 3.99 -35.48 29.47
CA VAL A 257 4.53 -34.57 30.49
C VAL A 257 3.88 -33.19 30.36
N PRO A 258 3.74 -32.42 31.46
CA PRO A 258 3.25 -31.05 31.40
C PRO A 258 4.07 -30.21 30.42
N GLY A 259 3.40 -29.51 29.51
CA GLY A 259 4.06 -28.83 28.41
C GLY A 259 3.12 -28.35 27.31
N ILE A 260 3.71 -27.82 26.25
CA ILE A 260 2.99 -27.39 25.05
C ILE A 260 3.19 -28.47 23.97
N TYR A 261 2.10 -28.81 23.31
CA TYR A 261 2.06 -29.76 22.21
C TYR A 261 1.32 -29.14 21.02
N ALA A 262 1.57 -29.65 19.83
CA ALA A 262 0.79 -29.33 18.64
C ALA A 262 -0.10 -30.52 18.30
N VAL A 263 -1.41 -30.29 18.19
CA VAL A 263 -2.37 -31.28 17.71
C VAL A 263 -2.71 -30.95 16.26
N GLU A 264 -2.41 -31.88 15.38
CA GLU A 264 -2.72 -31.82 13.96
C GLU A 264 -3.91 -32.74 13.66
N ILE A 265 -4.89 -32.20 12.94
CA ILE A 265 -6.06 -32.93 12.47
C ILE A 265 -6.07 -32.78 10.95
N GLN A 266 -6.00 -33.90 10.25
CA GLN A 266 -5.96 -33.95 8.79
C GLN A 266 -7.11 -34.78 8.27
N SER A 267 -7.92 -34.21 7.37
CA SER A 267 -8.89 -34.92 6.54
C SER A 267 -8.42 -34.91 5.09
N GLU A 268 -9.25 -35.43 4.16
CA GLU A 268 -9.01 -35.27 2.73
C GLU A 268 -9.03 -33.80 2.27
N LYS A 269 -9.78 -32.94 2.98
CA LYS A 269 -10.05 -31.56 2.57
C LYS A 269 -9.25 -30.53 3.34
N THR A 270 -8.98 -30.81 4.62
CA THR A 270 -8.38 -29.83 5.53
C THR A 270 -7.22 -30.43 6.29
N ARG A 271 -6.28 -29.56 6.66
CA ARG A 271 -5.21 -29.85 7.61
C ARG A 271 -5.14 -28.69 8.58
N GLN A 272 -5.43 -28.95 9.85
CA GLN A 272 -5.49 -27.94 10.88
C GLN A 272 -4.56 -28.30 12.04
N THR A 273 -3.79 -27.33 12.51
CA THR A 273 -2.93 -27.49 13.70
C THR A 273 -3.41 -26.56 14.81
N GLN A 274 -3.52 -27.08 16.04
CA GLN A 274 -3.91 -26.33 17.23
C GLN A 274 -2.92 -26.58 18.36
N GLN A 275 -2.64 -25.54 19.15
CA GLN A 275 -1.83 -25.68 20.35
C GLN A 275 -2.63 -26.41 21.44
N MET A 276 -1.99 -27.38 22.09
CA MET A 276 -2.46 -28.03 23.31
C MET A 276 -1.52 -27.79 24.48
N ILE A 277 -2.09 -27.49 25.65
CA ILE A 277 -1.38 -27.29 26.90
C ILE A 277 -1.76 -28.45 27.84
N VAL A 278 -0.77 -29.24 28.21
CA VAL A 278 -0.92 -30.32 29.19
C VAL A 278 -0.45 -29.83 30.56
N ARG A 279 -1.23 -30.09 31.61
CA ARG A 279 -0.92 -29.77 33.01
C ARG A 279 -1.08 -30.96 33.93
#